data_AF-A0A826CKK8-F1
#
_entry.id   AF-A0A826CKK8-F1
#
_cell.length_a   1.000
_cell.length_b   1.000
_cell.length_c   1.000
_cell.angle_alpha   90.00
_cell.angle_beta   90.00
_cell.angle_gamma   90.00
#
_symmetry.space_group_name_H-M   'P 1'
#
loop_
_entity.id
_entity.type
_entity.pdbx_description
1 polymer ?
#
loop_
_entity_poly.entity_id
_entity_poly.type
_entity_poly.pdbx_seq_one_letter_code
_entity_poly.pdbx_strand_id
1 'polypeptide(L)'
;MTLQTKSVNTEMQQLGFAVGIPYYVFMKQIGRYTLLVVEGTKVKGYAEIRYSFYKATYDPRHGGKPSRVKIYLKDESVIAVIRSIQRFTSHFNN
;
A
#
# COMPACT_ATOMS: atom_id res chain seq x y z
N MET A 1 20.35 18.84 13.26
CA MET A 1 19.10 18.04 13.26
C MET A 1 19.29 16.87 12.31
N THR A 2 19.59 15.69 12.82
CA THR A 2 19.70 14.47 12.02
C THR A 2 18.29 14.02 11.65
N LEU A 3 17.91 14.16 10.38
CA LEU A 3 16.69 13.54 9.84
C LEU A 3 16.86 12.03 9.98
N GLN A 4 16.31 11.46 11.05
CA GLN A 4 16.25 10.02 11.21
C GLN A 4 15.28 9.51 10.14
N THR A 5 15.82 9.05 9.01
CA THR A 5 15.03 8.54 7.90
C THR A 5 14.23 7.35 8.41
N LYS A 6 12.94 7.54 8.67
CA LYS A 6 12.06 6.47 9.13
C LYS A 6 12.02 5.41 8.02
N SER A 7 12.09 4.13 8.40
CA SER A 7 11.95 3.06 7.42
C SER A 7 10.56 3.08 6.80
N VAL A 8 10.40 2.62 5.55
CA VAL A 8 9.09 2.46 4.91
C VAL A 8 8.13 1.64 5.76
N ASN A 9 8.63 0.64 6.50
CA ASN A 9 7.82 -0.15 7.43
C ASN A 9 7.20 0.72 8.51
N THR A 10 8.02 1.59 9.13
CA THR A 10 7.59 2.53 10.16
C THR A 10 6.60 3.56 9.61
N GLU A 11 6.83 4.09 8.41
CA GLU A 11 5.90 5.04 7.78
C GLU A 11 4.56 4.40 7.44
N MET A 12 4.56 3.17 6.90
CA MET A 12 3.34 2.42 6.61
C MET A 12 2.53 2.09 7.88
N GLN A 13 3.22 1.71 8.97
CA GLN A 13 2.58 1.53 10.27
C GLN A 13 1.93 2.81 10.79
N GLN A 14 2.60 3.97 10.64
CA GLN A 14 2.03 5.27 11.01
C GLN A 14 0.80 5.65 10.17
N LEU A 15 0.70 5.17 8.93
CA LEU A 15 -0.48 5.32 8.07
C LEU A 15 -1.59 4.28 8.38
N GLY A 16 -1.36 3.40 9.35
CA GLY A 16 -2.29 2.38 9.80
C GLY A 16 -2.30 1.10 8.96
N PHE A 17 -1.22 0.82 8.22
CA PHE A 17 -1.03 -0.45 7.54
C PHE A 17 -0.32 -1.45 8.45
N ALA A 18 -0.77 -2.70 8.43
CA ALA A 18 -0.01 -3.83 8.95
C ALA A 18 1.14 -4.18 7.99
N VAL A 19 2.29 -4.56 8.54
CA VAL A 19 3.44 -5.05 7.78
C VAL A 19 3.28 -6.57 7.64
N GLY A 20 2.98 -7.05 6.43
CA GLY A 20 2.93 -8.48 6.13
C GLY A 20 4.32 -9.03 5.85
N ILE A 21 5.01 -8.43 4.88
CA ILE A 21 6.41 -8.74 4.56
C ILE A 21 7.18 -7.42 4.59
N PRO A 22 8.21 -7.27 5.45
CA PRO A 22 8.99 -6.04 5.52
C PRO A 22 9.45 -5.58 4.14
N TYR A 23 9.26 -4.29 3.83
CA TYR A 23 9.57 -3.66 2.54
C TYR A 23 8.76 -4.12 1.32
N TYR A 24 7.94 -5.16 1.42
CA TYR A 24 7.29 -5.75 0.24
C TYR A 24 5.77 -5.83 0.32
N VAL A 25 5.17 -6.01 1.49
CA VAL A 25 3.72 -6.17 1.58
C VAL A 25 3.18 -5.43 2.80
N PHE A 26 2.31 -4.46 2.54
CA PHE A 26 1.59 -3.70 3.56
C PHE A 26 0.09 -3.74 3.27
N MET A 27 -0.71 -3.99 4.29
CA MET A 27 -2.15 -4.13 4.14
C MET A 27 -2.90 -3.34 5.21
N LYS A 28 -3.97 -2.65 4.81
CA LYS A 28 -4.89 -1.97 5.72
C LYS A 28 -6.32 -2.37 5.41
N GLN A 29 -7.01 -2.89 6.40
CA GLN A 29 -8.43 -3.21 6.26
C GLN A 29 -9.27 -1.93 6.33
N ILE A 30 -10.14 -1.72 5.34
CA ILE A 30 -11.05 -0.56 5.27
C ILE A 30 -12.52 -0.98 5.20
N GLY A 31 -12.79 -2.29 5.29
CA GLY A 31 -14.13 -2.87 5.37
C GLY A 31 -14.04 -4.38 5.59
N ARG A 32 -15.16 -5.05 5.83
CA ARG A 32 -15.20 -6.50 6.12
C ARG A 32 -14.44 -7.36 5.10
N TYR A 33 -14.46 -6.94 3.84
CA TYR A 33 -13.94 -7.67 2.70
C TYR A 33 -13.04 -6.83 1.79
N THR A 34 -12.62 -5.64 2.25
CA THR A 34 -11.89 -4.70 1.41
C THR A 34 -10.60 -4.26 2.09
N LEU A 35 -9.51 -4.43 1.37
CA LEU A 35 -8.16 -4.08 1.78
C LEU A 35 -7.62 -2.98 0.88
N LEU A 36 -6.87 -2.06 1.48
CA LEU A 36 -5.83 -1.31 0.81
C LEU A 36 -4.55 -2.12 0.88
N VAL A 37 -3.88 -2.26 -0.26
CA VAL A 37 -2.67 -3.07 -0.38
C VAL A 37 -1.58 -2.23 -1.03
N VAL A 38 -0.39 -2.28 -0.45
CA VAL A 38 0.83 -1.75 -1.03
C VAL A 38 1.81 -2.91 -1.21
N GLU A 39 2.22 -3.15 -2.44
CA GLU A 39 3.15 -4.21 -2.79
C GLU A 39 4.42 -3.63 -3.41
N GLY A 40 5.56 -3.96 -2.82
CA GLY A 40 6.89 -3.66 -3.32
C GLY A 40 7.37 -4.76 -4.26
N THR A 41 8.12 -4.38 -5.28
CA THR A 41 8.77 -5.30 -6.21
C THR A 41 10.11 -4.73 -6.70
N LYS A 42 11.08 -5.61 -6.98
CA LYS A 42 12.32 -5.22 -7.64
C LYS A 42 12.08 -5.19 -9.14
N VAL A 43 12.08 -4.00 -9.72
CA VAL A 43 11.90 -3.81 -11.17
C VAL A 43 13.26 -3.59 -11.83
N LYS A 44 13.56 -4.35 -12.89
CA LYS A 44 14.81 -4.19 -13.65
C LYS A 44 14.95 -2.75 -14.15
N GLY A 45 16.11 -2.15 -13.93
CA GLY A 45 16.40 -0.77 -14.31
C GLY A 45 16.17 0.27 -13.20
N TYR A 46 15.62 -0.13 -12.06
CA TYR A 46 15.51 0.72 -10.88
C TYR A 46 16.46 0.26 -9.77
N ALA A 47 17.14 1.21 -9.13
CA ALA A 47 18.01 0.94 -7.99
C ALA A 47 17.23 0.66 -6.68
N GLU A 48 15.98 1.14 -6.62
CA GLU A 48 15.10 1.04 -5.46
C GLU A 48 13.93 0.07 -5.71
N ILE A 49 13.30 -0.38 -4.61
CA ILE A 49 12.03 -1.10 -4.68
C ILE A 49 10.96 -0.15 -5.21
N ARG A 50 10.18 -0.64 -6.17
CA ARG A 50 9.04 0.07 -6.73
C ARG A 50 7.76 -0.50 -6.14
N TYR A 51 6.80 0.37 -5.87
CA TYR A 51 5.60 0.05 -5.11
C TYR A 51 4.35 0.30 -5.93
N SER A 52 3.40 -0.63 -5.84
CA SER A 52 2.05 -0.48 -6.37
C SER A 52 1.08 -0.29 -5.20
N PHE A 53 0.12 0.61 -5.36
CA PHE A 53 -0.93 0.88 -4.37
C PHE A 53 -2.30 0.64 -4.99
N TYR A 54 -3.09 -0.23 -4.38
CA TYR A 54 -4.40 -0.59 -4.90
C TYR A 54 -5.39 -0.92 -3.78
N LYS A 55 -6.67 -0.91 -4.15
CA LYS A 55 -7.77 -1.43 -3.33
C LYS A 55 -8.23 -2.76 -3.90
N ALA A 56 -8.28 -3.78 -3.06
CA ALA A 56 -8.81 -5.09 -3.40
C ALA A 56 -10.03 -5.41 -2.53
N THR A 57 -11.10 -5.90 -3.18
CA THR A 57 -12.30 -6.42 -2.51
C THR A 57 -12.41 -7.91 -2.77
N TYR A 58 -12.70 -8.68 -1.73
CA TYR A 58 -12.77 -10.14 -1.75
C TYR A 58 -14.20 -10.57 -1.46
N ASP A 59 -14.86 -11.19 -2.43
CA ASP A 59 -16.16 -11.80 -2.17
C ASP A 59 -15.95 -13.28 -1.80
N PRO A 60 -16.48 -13.77 -0.66
CA PRO A 60 -16.36 -15.18 -0.26
C PRO A 60 -16.78 -16.18 -1.34
N ARG A 61 -17.69 -15.79 -2.25
CA ARG A 61 -18.15 -16.62 -3.37
C ARG A 61 -17.08 -16.85 -4.44
N HIS A 62 -16.01 -16.06 -4.45
CA HIS A 62 -14.92 -16.15 -5.42
C HIS A 62 -13.71 -16.95 -4.90
N GLY A 63 -13.90 -17.79 -3.88
CA GLY A 63 -12.89 -18.75 -3.44
C GLY A 63 -11.58 -18.09 -2.98
N GLY A 64 -11.67 -16.94 -2.32
CA GLY A 64 -10.50 -16.20 -1.82
C GLY A 64 -9.79 -15.32 -2.85
N LYS A 65 -10.23 -15.29 -4.11
CA LYS A 65 -9.72 -14.35 -5.12
C LYS A 65 -10.39 -12.97 -4.94
N PRO A 66 -9.68 -11.87 -5.25
CA PRO A 66 -10.30 -10.56 -5.26
C PRO A 66 -11.36 -10.50 -6.37
N SER A 67 -12.58 -10.14 -6.01
CA SER A 67 -13.69 -9.90 -6.95
C SER A 67 -13.58 -8.54 -7.64
N ARG A 68 -12.83 -7.60 -7.05
CA ARG A 68 -12.55 -6.28 -7.64
C ARG A 68 -11.19 -5.77 -7.22
N VAL A 69 -10.43 -5.23 -8.17
CA VAL A 69 -9.17 -4.52 -7.92
C VAL A 69 -9.24 -3.15 -8.59
N LYS A 70 -8.91 -2.09 -7.84
CA LYS A 70 -8.70 -0.73 -8.37
C LYS A 70 -7.28 -0.29 -8.04
N ILE A 71 -6.46 -0.12 -9.08
CA ILE A 71 -5.08 0.33 -8.96
C ILE A 71 -5.06 1.86 -8.92
N TYR A 72 -4.35 2.44 -7.94
CA TYR A 72 -4.17 3.89 -7.81
C TYR A 72 -2.78 4.33 -8.29
N LEU A 73 -1.76 3.50 -8.03
CA LEU A 73 -0.39 3.68 -8.53
C LEU A 73 0.23 2.32 -8.85
N LYS A 74 1.13 2.28 -9.83
CA LYS A 74 1.82 1.07 -10.26
C LYS A 74 3.30 1.34 -10.47
N ASP A 75 4.15 0.51 -9.86
CA ASP A 75 5.61 0.54 -10.01
C ASP A 75 6.25 1.92 -9.72
N GLU A 76 5.77 2.58 -8.66
CA GLU A 76 6.16 3.93 -8.27
C GLU A 76 7.15 4.00 -7.10
N SER A 77 7.76 5.17 -6.87
CA SER A 77 8.63 5.36 -5.71
C SER A 77 7.82 5.32 -4.40
N VAL A 78 8.50 4.98 -3.29
CA VAL A 78 7.87 4.95 -1.97
C VAL A 78 7.24 6.30 -1.60
N ILE A 79 7.89 7.41 -1.97
CA ILE A 79 7.40 8.77 -1.72
C ILE A 79 6.09 9.04 -2.46
N ALA A 80 6.00 8.62 -3.73
CA ALA A 80 4.79 8.79 -4.53
C ALA A 80 3.62 7.99 -3.95
N VAL A 81 3.88 6.76 -3.51
CA VAL A 81 2.87 5.90 -2.87
C VAL A 81 2.36 6.51 -1.56
N ILE A 82 3.25 6.97 -0.68
CA ILE A 82 2.86 7.60 0.59
C ILE A 82 1.97 8.82 0.35
N ARG A 83 2.35 9.69 -0.60
CA ARG A 83 1.53 10.85 -0.97
C ARG A 83 0.16 10.43 -1.51
N SER A 84 0.10 9.37 -2.32
CA SER A 84 -1.18 8.84 -2.82
C SER A 84 -2.05 8.27 -1.71
N ILE A 85 -1.47 7.59 -0.73
CA ILE A 85 -2.19 7.07 0.44
C ILE A 85 -2.77 8.23 1.25
N GLN A 86 -1.95 9.25 1.55
CA GLN A 86 -2.39 10.44 2.30
C GLN A 86 -3.56 11.15 1.61
N ARG A 87 -3.46 11.37 0.28
CA ARG A 87 -4.54 11.93 -0.54
C ARG A 87 -5.78 11.04 -0.57
N PHE A 88 -5.61 9.73 -0.63
CA PHE A 88 -6.73 8.80 -0.57
C PHE A 88 -7.44 8.95 0.78
N THR A 89 -6.71 8.91 1.89
CA THR A 89 -7.28 9.00 3.24
C THR A 89 -7.94 10.33 3.56
N SER A 90 -7.45 11.45 3.02
CA SER A 90 -8.07 12.75 3.25
C SER A 90 -9.47 12.87 2.63
N HIS A 91 -9.78 12.08 1.60
CA HIS A 91 -11.12 12.04 0.98
C HIS A 91 -12.15 11.22 1.77
N PHE A 92 -11.74 10.41 2.75
CA PHE A 92 -12.66 9.58 3.55
C PHE A 92 -12.98 10.17 4.93
N ASN A 93 -12.23 11.18 5.38
CA ASN A 93 -12.38 11.79 6.71
C ASN A 93 -13.10 13.15 6.68
N ASN A 94 -13.65 13.56 5.53
CA ASN A 94 -14.60 14.66 5.36
C ASN A 94 -15.96 14.10 4.95
#